data_AF-A0A9Q0WE48-F1
#
_entry.id   AF-A0A9Q0WE48-F1
#
_cell.length_a   1.000
_cell.length_b   1.000
_cell.length_c   1.000
_cell.angle_alpha   90.00
_cell.angle_beta   90.00
_cell.angle_gamma   90.00
#
_symmetry.space_group_name_H-M   'P 1'
#
loop_
_entity.id
_entity.type
_entity.pdbx_description
1 polymer ?
#
loop_
_entity_poly.entity_id
_entity_poly.type
_entity_poly.pdbx_seq_one_letter_code
_entity_poly.pdbx_strand_id
1 'polypeptide(L)'
;MGRSISPSLDLPSASLQSFITLAIVLFIPIYDRVLVPIARALTGKPSGITMLQRIGSGLFLSVVALIVAALVEMKRLKTAKEHGLVDLPNVMIPMSVWWLIPQYALFGVADALTMVGLQEFFYDQVPGDLRSVGLSLYLSIFGVGSFLSSFLIFIIEKATGGDGRYSWFANNLNRAHLDYFYWLLAGLSAVQLFFMYFLQSLTFIIGEEALHKL
;
A
#
# COMPACT_ATOMS: atom_id res chain seq x y z
N MET A 1 -19.98 0.73 9.03
CA MET A 1 -19.25 0.80 10.30
C MET A 1 -19.84 1.94 11.07
N GLY A 2 -20.16 1.73 12.36
CA GLY A 2 -20.60 2.81 13.24
C GLY A 2 -19.45 3.80 13.34
N ARG A 3 -19.70 5.06 12.99
CA ARG A 3 -18.68 6.10 12.85
C ARG A 3 -18.24 6.73 14.17
N SER A 4 -18.76 6.24 15.28
CA SER A 4 -18.55 6.79 16.61
C SER A 4 -17.35 6.14 17.32
N ILE A 5 -16.35 6.97 17.65
CA ILE A 5 -15.30 6.65 18.64
C ILE A 5 -15.78 7.00 20.07
N SER A 6 -16.76 7.91 20.16
CA SER A 6 -17.47 8.41 21.34
C SER A 6 -18.93 8.69 20.92
N PRO A 7 -19.94 8.65 21.81
CA PRO A 7 -21.35 8.85 21.47
C PRO A 7 -21.72 10.14 20.72
N SER A 8 -20.78 11.09 20.52
CA SER A 8 -21.03 12.38 19.85
C SER A 8 -20.12 12.70 18.65
N LEU A 9 -19.24 11.79 18.21
CA LEU A 9 -18.23 12.12 17.19
C LEU A 9 -18.25 11.12 16.03
N ASP A 10 -19.02 11.47 14.99
CA ASP A 10 -19.03 10.76 13.71
C ASP A 10 -17.79 11.13 12.89
N LEU A 11 -16.86 10.19 12.72
CA LEU A 11 -15.70 10.41 11.86
C LEU A 11 -16.13 10.43 10.37
N PRO A 12 -15.86 11.51 9.63
CA PRO A 12 -16.01 11.51 8.17
C PRO A 12 -15.07 10.48 7.55
N SER A 13 -15.48 9.79 6.47
CA SER A 13 -14.60 8.83 5.79
C SER A 13 -13.26 9.44 5.36
N ALA A 14 -13.24 10.74 5.01
CA ALA A 14 -12.04 11.46 4.64
C ALA A 14 -11.03 11.62 5.79
N SER A 15 -11.49 11.67 7.05
CA SER A 15 -10.61 11.78 8.21
C SER A 15 -9.77 10.52 8.47
N LEU A 16 -10.17 9.37 7.90
CA LEU A 16 -9.40 8.14 8.00
C LEU A 16 -8.04 8.25 7.30
N GLN A 17 -7.95 9.08 6.25
CA GLN A 17 -6.69 9.33 5.55
C GLN A 17 -5.64 9.98 6.47
N SER A 18 -6.09 10.76 7.48
CA SER A 18 -5.19 11.40 8.45
C SER A 18 -4.41 10.39 9.30
N PHE A 19 -4.92 9.16 9.49
CA PHE A 19 -4.19 8.11 10.20
C PHE A 19 -2.91 7.69 9.47
N ILE A 20 -2.89 7.73 8.13
CA ILE A 20 -1.68 7.46 7.34
C ILE A 20 -0.64 8.53 7.65
N THR A 21 -1.01 9.81 7.58
CA THR A 21 -0.12 10.93 7.88
C THR A 21 0.40 10.86 9.32
N LEU A 22 -0.46 10.56 10.28
CA LEU A 22 -0.06 10.38 11.68
C LEU A 22 0.93 9.22 11.85
N ALA A 23 0.68 8.08 11.20
CA ALA A 23 1.59 6.95 11.23
C ALA A 23 2.96 7.31 10.64
N ILE A 24 3.02 8.05 9.53
CA ILE A 24 4.27 8.55 8.95
C ILE A 24 5.02 9.46 9.93
N VAL A 25 4.32 10.45 10.51
CA VAL A 25 4.91 11.42 11.45
C VAL A 25 5.48 10.74 12.69
N LEU A 26 4.81 9.69 13.18
CA LEU A 26 5.29 8.90 14.32
C LEU A 26 6.42 7.94 13.93
N PHE A 27 6.37 7.37 12.74
CA PHE A 27 7.34 6.38 12.29
C PHE A 27 8.69 7.00 11.91
N ILE A 28 8.73 8.17 11.26
CA ILE A 28 9.98 8.81 10.81
C ILE A 28 10.98 9.01 11.96
N PRO A 29 10.62 9.60 13.11
CA PRO A 29 11.54 9.73 14.24
C PRO A 29 12.05 8.39 14.76
N ILE A 30 11.18 7.36 14.81
CA ILE A 30 11.56 6.01 15.24
C ILE A 30 12.55 5.41 14.24
N TYR A 31 12.29 5.59 12.95
CA TYR A 31 13.17 5.14 11.89
C TYR A 31 14.56 5.77 12.00
N ASP A 32 14.64 7.09 12.08
CA ASP A 32 15.91 7.83 12.10
C ASP A 32 16.69 7.67 13.41
N ARG A 33 16.00 7.60 14.56
CA ARG A 33 16.65 7.57 15.89
C ARG A 33 16.89 6.17 16.43
N VAL A 34 16.13 5.17 15.98
CA VAL A 34 16.20 3.80 16.52
C VAL A 34 16.64 2.83 15.44
N LEU A 35 15.91 2.74 14.32
CA LEU A 35 16.17 1.71 13.31
C LEU A 35 17.49 1.96 12.56
N VAL A 36 17.77 3.19 12.15
CA VAL A 36 19.00 3.53 11.41
C VAL A 36 20.26 3.31 12.26
N PRO A 37 20.36 3.78 13.53
CA PRO A 37 21.54 3.52 14.34
C PRO A 37 21.77 2.04 14.64
N ILE A 38 20.71 1.28 14.92
CA ILE A 38 20.80 -0.18 15.13
C ILE A 38 21.27 -0.86 13.84
N ALA A 39 20.68 -0.50 12.70
CA ALA A 39 21.09 -1.05 11.41
C ALA A 39 22.54 -0.73 11.09
N ARG A 40 23.01 0.50 11.35
CA ARG A 40 24.43 0.88 11.20
C ARG A 40 25.34 0.03 12.09
N ALA A 41 24.95 -0.21 13.34
CA ALA A 41 25.71 -1.03 14.28
C ALA A 41 25.80 -2.50 13.83
N LEU A 42 24.73 -3.04 13.24
CA LEU A 42 24.67 -4.43 12.78
C LEU A 42 25.30 -4.66 11.40
N THR A 43 25.07 -3.77 10.44
CA THR A 43 25.51 -3.94 9.05
C THR A 43 26.89 -3.35 8.78
N GLY A 44 27.38 -2.46 9.65
CA GLY A 44 28.64 -1.71 9.45
C GLY A 44 28.59 -0.72 8.29
N LYS A 45 27.44 -0.53 7.63
CA LYS A 45 27.30 0.39 6.50
C LYS A 45 26.95 1.80 6.97
N PRO A 46 27.49 2.86 6.37
CA PRO A 46 27.23 4.25 6.78
C PRO A 46 25.76 4.65 6.65
N SER A 47 25.03 4.09 5.68
CA SER A 47 23.59 4.28 5.50
C SER A 47 22.75 3.37 6.43
N GLY A 48 23.32 2.34 7.04
CA GLY A 48 22.62 1.36 7.88
C GLY A 48 21.75 0.39 7.09
N ILE A 49 20.71 0.92 6.44
CA ILE A 49 19.76 0.19 5.58
C ILE A 49 19.94 0.68 4.14
N THR A 50 20.06 -0.23 3.17
CA THR A 50 20.23 0.18 1.77
C THR A 50 18.92 0.70 1.17
N MET A 51 19.00 1.57 0.16
CA MET A 51 17.82 2.14 -0.51
C MET A 51 16.88 1.05 -1.04
N LEU A 52 17.42 0.02 -1.71
CA LEU A 52 16.63 -1.11 -2.20
C LEU A 52 15.98 -1.91 -1.08
N GLN A 53 16.65 -2.10 0.06
CA GLN A 53 16.05 -2.77 1.22
C GLN A 53 14.90 -1.96 1.81
N ARG A 54 15.03 -0.62 1.88
CA ARG A 54 13.95 0.27 2.33
C ARG A 54 12.74 0.15 1.40
N ILE A 55 12.94 0.30 0.10
CA ILE A 55 11.89 0.16 -0.92
C ILE A 55 11.22 -1.21 -0.82
N GLY A 56 12.00 -2.29 -0.81
CA GLY A 56 11.48 -3.65 -0.73
C GLY A 56 10.69 -3.91 0.56
N SER A 57 11.17 -3.42 1.71
CA SER A 57 10.45 -3.53 2.99
C SER A 57 9.12 -2.78 2.99
N GLY A 58 9.07 -1.60 2.38
CA GLY A 58 7.85 -0.82 2.23
C GLY A 58 6.84 -1.50 1.30
N LEU A 59 7.30 -2.03 0.16
CA LEU A 59 6.46 -2.82 -0.75
C LEU A 59 5.95 -4.12 -0.10
N PHE A 60 6.75 -4.78 0.73
CA PHE A 60 6.29 -5.92 1.50
C PHE A 60 5.19 -5.54 2.50
N LEU A 61 5.39 -4.44 3.25
CA LEU A 61 4.38 -3.95 4.19
C LEU A 61 3.10 -3.49 3.50
N SER A 62 3.16 -2.95 2.28
CA SER A 62 1.95 -2.59 1.52
C SER A 62 1.15 -3.83 1.10
N VAL A 63 1.80 -4.94 0.75
CA VAL A 63 1.13 -6.24 0.53
C VAL A 63 0.42 -6.70 1.80
N VAL A 64 1.10 -6.65 2.95
CA VAL A 64 0.50 -7.00 4.24
C VAL A 64 -0.68 -6.09 4.56
N ALA A 65 -0.57 -4.78 4.30
CA ALA A 65 -1.64 -3.82 4.50
C ALA A 65 -2.88 -4.12 3.63
N LEU A 66 -2.68 -4.50 2.36
CA LEU A 66 -3.75 -4.92 1.45
C LEU A 66 -4.43 -6.22 1.91
N ILE A 67 -3.67 -7.19 2.41
CA ILE A 67 -4.22 -8.43 2.99
C ILE A 67 -5.08 -8.10 4.21
N VAL A 68 -4.58 -7.25 5.12
CA VAL A 68 -5.35 -6.80 6.29
C VAL A 68 -6.63 -6.08 5.85
N ALA A 69 -6.56 -5.21 4.83
CA ALA A 69 -7.73 -4.53 4.29
C ALA A 69 -8.76 -5.49 3.70
N ALA A 70 -8.32 -6.51 2.96
CA ALA A 70 -9.19 -7.57 2.46
C ALA A 70 -9.89 -8.32 3.59
N LEU A 71 -9.17 -8.70 4.65
CA LEU A 71 -9.73 -9.40 5.81
C LEU A 71 -10.73 -8.54 6.59
N VAL A 72 -10.44 -7.25 6.77
CA VAL A 72 -11.34 -6.30 7.44
C VAL A 72 -12.63 -6.13 6.63
N GLU A 73 -12.52 -6.07 5.29
CA GLU A 73 -13.66 -5.96 4.41
C GLU A 73 -14.52 -7.23 4.37
N MET A 74 -13.89 -8.41 4.32
CA MET A 74 -14.59 -9.70 4.45
C MET A 74 -15.37 -9.78 5.76
N LYS A 75 -14.78 -9.30 6.87
CA LYS A 75 -15.46 -9.21 8.16
C LYS A 75 -16.63 -8.23 8.12
N ARG A 76 -16.47 -7.07 7.50
CA ARG A 76 -17.54 -6.07 7.32
C ARG A 76 -18.73 -6.66 6.57
N LEU A 77 -18.48 -7.35 5.45
CA LEU A 77 -19.51 -8.00 4.63
C LEU A 77 -20.21 -9.13 5.39
N LYS A 78 -19.46 -9.94 6.15
CA LYS A 78 -20.03 -10.99 7.00
C LYS A 78 -20.99 -10.40 8.05
N THR A 79 -20.58 -9.34 8.75
CA THR A 79 -21.43 -8.67 9.73
C THR A 79 -22.69 -8.05 9.09
N ALA A 80 -22.58 -7.47 7.89
CA ALA A 80 -23.74 -6.96 7.16
C ALA A 80 -24.74 -8.07 6.83
N LYS A 81 -24.25 -9.26 6.44
CA LYS A 81 -25.08 -10.44 6.15
C LYS A 81 -25.77 -10.98 7.40
N GLU A 82 -25.04 -11.12 8.50
CA GLU A 82 -25.57 -11.63 9.78
C GLU A 82 -26.68 -10.74 10.35
N HIS A 83 -26.61 -9.42 10.13
CA HIS A 83 -27.62 -8.47 10.59
C HIS A 83 -28.72 -8.20 9.55
N GLY A 84 -28.74 -8.90 8.42
CA GLY A 84 -29.74 -8.71 7.35
C GLY A 84 -29.66 -7.33 6.66
N LEU A 85 -28.52 -6.64 6.75
CA LEU A 85 -28.33 -5.27 6.26
C LEU A 85 -27.83 -5.19 4.81
N VAL A 86 -27.74 -6.33 4.12
CA VAL A 86 -27.19 -6.44 2.75
C VAL A 86 -28.00 -5.63 1.74
N ASP A 87 -29.32 -5.59 1.92
CA ASP A 87 -30.25 -4.96 0.98
C ASP A 87 -30.58 -3.51 1.31
N LEU A 88 -30.06 -3.02 2.44
CA LEU A 88 -30.28 -1.68 2.93
C LEU A 88 -29.06 -0.79 2.59
N PRO A 89 -29.12 -0.01 1.49
CA PRO A 89 -28.08 0.96 1.19
C PRO A 89 -28.03 2.02 2.30
N ASN A 90 -26.84 2.53 2.62
CA ASN A 90 -26.59 3.56 3.65
C ASN A 90 -26.86 3.20 5.11
N VAL A 91 -27.19 1.95 5.46
CA VAL A 91 -27.27 1.56 6.88
C VAL A 91 -25.88 1.30 7.45
N MET A 92 -25.59 1.93 8.60
CA MET A 92 -24.33 1.74 9.29
C MET A 92 -24.21 0.30 9.80
N ILE A 93 -23.27 -0.45 9.23
CA ILE A 93 -22.91 -1.77 9.75
C ILE A 93 -22.38 -1.61 11.18
N PRO A 94 -22.87 -2.39 12.16
CA PRO A 94 -22.45 -2.34 13.57
C PRO A 94 -21.04 -2.93 13.75
N MET A 95 -20.06 -2.21 13.23
CA MET A 95 -18.64 -2.56 13.29
C MET A 95 -17.86 -1.30 13.60
N SER A 96 -16.92 -1.41 14.52
CA SER A 96 -16.15 -0.28 15.01
C SER A 96 -15.09 0.19 14.00
N VAL A 97 -14.85 1.51 13.93
CA VAL A 97 -13.82 2.14 13.10
C VAL A 97 -12.41 1.65 13.46
N TRP A 98 -12.17 1.19 14.70
CA TRP A 98 -10.87 0.70 15.15
C TRP A 98 -10.30 -0.43 14.28
N TRP A 99 -11.15 -1.20 13.59
CA TRP A 99 -10.72 -2.25 12.66
C TRP A 99 -9.97 -1.73 11.43
N LEU A 100 -10.13 -0.45 11.08
CA LEU A 100 -9.45 0.18 9.94
C LEU A 100 -8.06 0.71 10.33
N ILE A 101 -7.78 0.92 11.61
CA ILE A 101 -6.49 1.50 12.03
C ILE A 101 -5.29 0.63 11.65
N PRO A 102 -5.32 -0.71 11.80
CA PRO A 102 -4.17 -1.55 11.44
C PRO A 102 -3.74 -1.39 9.97
N GLN A 103 -4.68 -1.43 9.02
CA GLN A 103 -4.37 -1.25 7.59
C GLN A 103 -3.79 0.15 7.32
N TYR A 104 -4.37 1.22 7.90
CA TYR A 104 -3.89 2.59 7.68
C TYR A 104 -2.51 2.85 8.30
N ALA A 105 -2.26 2.30 9.49
CA ALA A 105 -0.96 2.39 10.12
C ALA A 105 0.12 1.66 9.31
N LEU A 106 -0.19 0.44 8.82
CA LEU A 106 0.70 -0.32 7.96
C LEU A 106 0.98 0.42 6.65
N PHE A 107 -0.04 1.00 6.01
CA PHE A 107 0.15 1.84 4.81
C PHE A 107 1.03 3.05 5.09
N GLY A 108 0.84 3.76 6.21
CA GLY A 108 1.70 4.90 6.56
C GLY A 108 3.17 4.51 6.73
N VAL A 109 3.45 3.38 7.39
CA VAL A 109 4.82 2.87 7.53
C VAL A 109 5.39 2.43 6.17
N ALA A 110 4.60 1.71 5.38
CA ALA A 110 4.97 1.27 4.04
C ALA A 110 5.32 2.46 3.12
N ASP A 111 4.49 3.51 3.14
CA ASP A 111 4.70 4.72 2.36
C ASP A 111 5.96 5.46 2.81
N ALA A 112 6.18 5.61 4.12
CA ALA A 112 7.40 6.26 4.63
C ALA A 112 8.68 5.54 4.15
N LEU A 113 8.69 4.21 4.18
CA LEU A 113 9.85 3.42 3.76
C LEU A 113 10.05 3.46 2.23
N THR A 114 8.95 3.30 1.48
CA THR A 114 8.99 3.23 0.01
C THR A 114 9.32 4.58 -0.59
N MET A 115 8.66 5.66 -0.13
CA MET A 115 8.80 6.99 -0.72
C MET A 115 10.17 7.58 -0.48
N VAL A 116 10.69 7.49 0.75
CA VAL A 116 12.04 8.00 1.03
C VAL A 116 13.08 7.20 0.23
N GLY A 117 12.93 5.88 0.14
CA GLY A 117 13.83 5.04 -0.66
C GLY A 117 13.77 5.33 -2.16
N LEU A 118 12.58 5.50 -2.73
CA LEU A 118 12.40 5.85 -4.15
C LEU A 118 12.95 7.25 -4.45
N GLN A 119 12.67 8.24 -3.61
CA GLN A 119 13.17 9.59 -3.81
C GLN A 119 14.70 9.62 -3.81
N GLU A 120 15.33 8.94 -2.85
CA GLU A 120 16.79 8.82 -2.75
C GLU A 120 17.38 8.09 -3.99
N PHE A 121 16.75 6.98 -4.41
CA PHE A 121 17.15 6.24 -5.60
C PHE A 121 17.10 7.10 -6.88
N PHE A 122 15.97 7.78 -7.15
CA PHE A 122 15.86 8.62 -8.35
C PHE A 122 16.77 9.85 -8.31
N TYR A 123 17.11 10.33 -7.12
CA TYR A 123 18.05 11.44 -6.97
C TYR A 123 19.49 11.01 -7.24
N ASP A 124 19.90 9.83 -6.74
CA ASP A 124 21.29 9.35 -6.82
C ASP A 124 21.63 8.67 -8.15
N GLN A 125 20.67 8.05 -8.82
CA GLN A 125 20.91 7.37 -10.11
C GLN A 125 20.96 8.32 -11.31
N VAL A 126 20.53 9.57 -11.14
CA VAL A 126 20.42 10.53 -12.23
C VAL A 126 21.61 11.51 -12.18
N PRO A 127 22.24 11.84 -13.33
CA PRO A 127 23.31 12.85 -13.38
C PRO A 127 22.88 14.18 -12.75
N GLY A 128 23.84 14.92 -12.18
CA GLY A 128 23.59 16.16 -11.45
C GLY A 128 22.70 17.16 -12.20
N ASP A 129 22.94 17.33 -13.49
CA ASP A 129 22.21 18.26 -14.36
C ASP A 129 20.75 17.84 -14.63
N LEU A 130 20.40 16.57 -14.37
CA LEU A 130 19.09 15.99 -14.64
C LEU A 130 18.30 15.67 -13.36
N ARG A 131 18.75 16.10 -12.18
CA ARG A 131 18.07 15.82 -10.89
C ARG A 131 16.60 16.24 -10.86
N SER A 132 16.25 17.35 -11.51
CA SER A 132 14.85 17.80 -11.64
C SER A 132 14.01 16.83 -12.47
N VAL A 133 14.59 16.21 -13.50
CA VAL A 133 13.95 15.15 -14.29
C VAL A 133 13.77 13.90 -13.44
N GLY A 134 14.77 13.52 -12.62
CA GLY A 134 14.65 12.40 -11.67
C GLY A 134 13.48 12.56 -10.70
N LEU A 135 13.31 13.74 -10.10
CA LEU A 135 12.16 14.04 -9.23
C LEU A 135 10.83 14.05 -9.99
N SER A 136 10.82 14.52 -11.24
CA SER A 136 9.62 14.49 -12.10
C SER A 136 9.20 13.07 -12.44
N LEU A 137 10.18 12.18 -12.73
CA LEU A 137 9.94 10.76 -12.92
C LEU A 137 9.38 10.10 -11.66
N TYR A 138 9.95 10.41 -10.48
CA TYR A 138 9.40 9.95 -9.20
C TYR A 138 7.92 10.36 -9.03
N LEU A 139 7.57 11.63 -9.28
CA LEU A 139 6.19 12.10 -9.18
C LEU A 139 5.27 11.44 -10.23
N SER A 140 5.79 11.14 -11.42
CA SER A 140 5.03 10.48 -12.47
C SER A 140 4.52 9.08 -12.06
N ILE A 141 5.21 8.40 -11.14
CA ILE A 141 4.81 7.07 -10.64
C ILE A 141 3.40 7.11 -10.04
N PHE A 142 3.04 8.18 -9.31
CA PHE A 142 1.70 8.34 -8.75
C PHE A 142 0.64 8.53 -9.83
N GLY A 143 0.96 9.30 -10.87
CA GLY A 143 0.07 9.51 -12.01
C GLY A 143 -0.19 8.21 -12.78
N VAL A 144 0.89 7.48 -13.11
CA VAL A 144 0.79 6.17 -13.77
C VAL A 144 0.01 5.18 -12.90
N GLY A 145 0.28 5.14 -11.59
CA GLY A 145 -0.45 4.30 -10.65
C GLY A 145 -1.95 4.61 -10.61
N SER A 146 -2.32 5.89 -10.65
CA SER A 146 -3.71 6.34 -10.66
C SER A 146 -4.44 5.94 -11.96
N PHE A 147 -3.77 6.06 -13.10
CA PHE A 147 -4.31 5.59 -14.38
C PHE A 147 -4.46 4.07 -14.41
N LEU A 148 -3.46 3.33 -13.92
CA LEU A 148 -3.52 1.87 -13.87
C LEU A 148 -4.65 1.40 -12.94
N SER A 149 -4.84 2.05 -11.79
CA SER A 149 -5.94 1.76 -10.87
C SER A 149 -7.31 1.98 -11.53
N SER A 150 -7.51 3.13 -12.17
CA SER A 150 -8.75 3.43 -12.91
C SER A 150 -9.00 2.44 -14.04
N PHE A 151 -7.95 2.06 -14.77
CA PHE A 151 -8.03 1.09 -15.86
C PHE A 151 -8.39 -0.31 -15.36
N LEU A 152 -7.82 -0.75 -14.24
CA LEU A 152 -8.17 -2.02 -13.61
C LEU A 152 -9.64 -2.04 -13.18
N ILE A 153 -10.12 -0.96 -12.54
CA ILE A 153 -11.53 -0.83 -12.16
C ILE A 153 -12.42 -0.96 -13.40
N PHE A 154 -12.12 -0.22 -14.46
CA PHE A 154 -12.89 -0.29 -15.71
C PHE A 154 -12.94 -1.70 -16.31
N ILE A 155 -11.81 -2.41 -16.36
CA ILE A 155 -11.77 -3.80 -16.85
C ILE A 155 -12.63 -4.70 -15.98
N ILE A 156 -12.50 -4.59 -14.65
CA ILE A 156 -13.25 -5.42 -13.70
C ILE A 156 -14.75 -5.14 -13.85
N GLU A 157 -15.16 -3.88 -13.90
CA GLU A 157 -16.56 -3.50 -14.12
C GLU A 157 -17.10 -4.08 -15.42
N LYS A 158 -16.35 -4.01 -16.52
CA LYS A 158 -16.75 -4.58 -17.80
C LYS A 158 -16.81 -6.11 -17.79
N ALA A 159 -15.89 -6.76 -17.08
CA ALA A 159 -15.80 -8.22 -17.02
C ALA A 159 -16.82 -8.84 -16.04
N THR A 160 -17.21 -8.11 -14.99
CA THR A 160 -18.06 -8.61 -13.90
C THR A 160 -19.46 -8.02 -13.91
N GLY A 161 -19.66 -6.85 -14.52
CA GLY A 161 -20.93 -6.16 -14.68
C GLY A 161 -21.60 -6.52 -16.00
N GLY A 162 -22.27 -7.67 -16.03
CA GLY A 162 -23.08 -8.14 -17.17
C GLY A 162 -24.25 -9.03 -16.71
N ASP A 163 -25.32 -9.07 -17.49
CA ASP A 163 -26.49 -9.95 -17.31
C ASP A 163 -27.20 -9.88 -15.94
N GLY A 164 -27.40 -8.67 -15.42
CA GLY A 164 -28.14 -8.46 -14.16
C GLY A 164 -27.38 -8.88 -12.90
N ARG A 165 -26.08 -9.22 -13.00
CA ARG A 165 -25.21 -9.50 -11.86
C ARG A 165 -24.55 -8.23 -11.35
N TYR A 166 -24.30 -8.17 -10.04
CA TYR A 166 -23.59 -7.07 -9.41
C TYR A 166 -22.07 -7.22 -9.66
N SER A 167 -21.44 -6.16 -10.15
CA SER A 167 -19.97 -6.06 -10.24
C SER A 167 -19.34 -6.01 -8.84
N TRP A 168 -18.01 -6.23 -8.75
CA TRP A 168 -17.24 -6.02 -7.52
C TRP A 168 -17.49 -4.64 -6.90
N PHE A 169 -17.79 -3.64 -7.74
CA PHE A 169 -18.07 -2.25 -7.36
C PHE A 169 -19.58 -1.92 -7.43
N ALA A 170 -20.43 -2.72 -6.79
CA ALA A 170 -21.86 -2.44 -6.75
C ALA A 170 -22.16 -1.08 -6.07
N ASN A 171 -23.13 -0.32 -6.62
CA ASN A 171 -23.59 0.95 -6.03
C ASN A 171 -24.01 0.81 -4.55
N ASN A 172 -24.53 -0.35 -4.18
CA ASN A 172 -24.73 -0.72 -2.78
C ASN A 172 -23.44 -1.35 -2.24
N LEU A 173 -22.69 -0.60 -1.43
CA LEU A 173 -21.44 -1.03 -0.80
C LEU A 173 -21.61 -2.31 0.05
N ASN A 174 -22.80 -2.60 0.57
CA ASN A 174 -23.07 -3.83 1.33
C ASN A 174 -23.23 -5.07 0.43
N ARG A 175 -23.41 -4.87 -0.87
CA ARG A 175 -23.38 -5.89 -1.92
C ARG A 175 -22.10 -5.87 -2.76
N ALA A 176 -21.29 -4.79 -2.65
CA ALA A 176 -20.00 -4.69 -3.29
C ALA A 176 -18.99 -5.62 -2.62
N HIS A 177 -18.12 -6.23 -3.42
CA HIS A 177 -17.07 -7.15 -2.98
C HIS A 177 -15.70 -6.48 -3.16
N LEU A 178 -15.45 -5.44 -2.36
CA LEU A 178 -14.17 -4.73 -2.37
C LEU A 178 -13.01 -5.60 -1.88
N ASP A 179 -13.32 -6.65 -1.11
CA ASP A 179 -12.36 -7.66 -0.68
C ASP A 179 -11.67 -8.34 -1.87
N TYR A 180 -12.39 -8.64 -2.95
CA TYR A 180 -11.79 -9.21 -4.17
C TYR A 180 -10.82 -8.25 -4.85
N PHE A 181 -11.14 -6.96 -4.85
CA PHE A 181 -10.24 -5.95 -5.40
C PHE A 181 -8.97 -5.82 -4.55
N TYR A 182 -9.09 -5.83 -3.22
CA TYR A 182 -7.93 -5.82 -2.34
C TYR A 182 -7.07 -7.08 -2.47
N TRP A 183 -7.66 -8.26 -2.63
CA TRP A 183 -6.91 -9.49 -2.93
C TRP A 183 -6.19 -9.44 -4.27
N LEU A 184 -6.84 -8.90 -5.31
CA LEU A 184 -6.20 -8.71 -6.61
C LEU A 184 -5.00 -7.77 -6.51
N LEU A 185 -5.16 -6.63 -5.84
CA LEU A 185 -4.07 -5.69 -5.62
C LEU A 185 -2.94 -6.32 -4.79
N ALA A 186 -3.27 -7.07 -3.73
CA ALA A 186 -2.27 -7.78 -2.93
C ALA A 186 -1.45 -8.76 -3.78
N GLY A 187 -2.12 -9.51 -4.68
CA GLY A 187 -1.47 -10.41 -5.63
C GLY A 187 -0.55 -9.67 -6.61
N LEU A 188 -1.03 -8.59 -7.21
CA LEU A 188 -0.24 -7.77 -8.14
C LEU A 188 0.99 -7.15 -7.44
N SER A 189 0.80 -6.62 -6.23
CA SER A 189 1.90 -6.07 -5.43
C SER A 189 2.89 -7.15 -4.99
N ALA A 190 2.44 -8.37 -4.69
CA ALA A 190 3.33 -9.49 -4.40
C ALA A 190 4.16 -9.90 -5.63
N VAL A 191 3.56 -9.91 -6.82
CA VAL A 191 4.28 -10.15 -8.08
C VAL A 191 5.31 -9.05 -8.34
N GLN A 192 4.95 -7.79 -8.12
CA GLN A 192 5.89 -6.66 -8.21
C GLN A 192 7.08 -6.83 -7.27
N LEU A 193 6.82 -7.20 -6.01
CA LEU A 193 7.86 -7.44 -5.01
C LEU A 193 8.78 -8.60 -5.43
N PHE A 194 8.20 -9.71 -5.90
CA PHE A 194 8.95 -10.84 -6.41
C PHE A 194 9.84 -10.43 -7.59
N PHE A 195 9.29 -9.70 -8.56
CA PHE A 195 10.04 -9.24 -9.73
C PHE A 195 11.20 -8.32 -9.35
N MET A 196 11.01 -7.42 -8.38
CA MET A 196 12.07 -6.56 -7.86
C MET A 196 13.24 -7.38 -7.30
N TYR A 197 12.96 -8.35 -6.41
CA TYR A 197 14.02 -9.19 -5.84
C TYR A 197 14.65 -10.12 -6.88
N PHE A 198 13.87 -10.63 -7.82
CA PHE A 198 14.38 -11.44 -8.94
C PHE A 198 15.38 -10.64 -9.78
N LEU A 199 15.06 -9.42 -10.19
CA LEU A 199 15.98 -8.56 -10.94
C LEU A 199 17.23 -8.18 -10.14
N GLN A 200 17.08 -7.94 -8.84
CA GLN A 200 18.22 -7.68 -7.95
C GLN A 200 19.15 -8.90 -7.87
N SER A 201 18.61 -10.12 -7.80
CA SER A 201 19.41 -11.34 -7.80
C SER A 201 20.12 -11.55 -9.14
N LEU A 202 19.46 -11.25 -10.25
CA LEU A 202 20.04 -11.39 -11.60
C LEU A 202 21.20 -10.41 -11.82
N THR A 203 21.04 -9.15 -11.41
CA THR A 203 22.11 -8.14 -11.52
C THR A 203 23.31 -8.47 -10.64
N PHE A 204 23.10 -9.07 -9.47
CA PHE A 204 24.18 -9.57 -8.62
C PHE A 204 24.97 -10.69 -9.33
N ILE A 205 24.29 -11.68 -9.89
CA ILE A 205 24.91 -12.82 -10.61
C ILE A 205 25.72 -12.35 -11.82
N ILE A 206 25.15 -11.47 -12.65
CA ILE A 206 25.84 -10.94 -13.84
C ILE A 206 27.07 -10.11 -13.44
N GLY A 207 26.95 -9.33 -12.36
CA GLY A 207 28.08 -8.57 -11.83
C GLY A 207 29.24 -9.46 -11.36
N GLU A 208 28.93 -10.59 -10.72
CA GLU A 208 29.93 -11.56 -10.27
C GLU A 208 30.61 -12.27 -11.44
N GLU A 209 29.86 -12.68 -12.47
CA GLU A 209 30.43 -13.27 -13.68
C GLU A 209 31.31 -12.29 -14.48
N ALA A 210 30.95 -11.00 -14.52
CA ALA A 210 31.75 -9.99 -15.19
C ALA A 210 33.09 -9.74 -14.47
N LEU A 211 33.09 -9.79 -13.14
CA LEU A 211 34.29 -9.62 -12.31
C LEU A 211 35.22 -10.83 -12.38
N HIS A 212 34.68 -12.04 -12.58
CA HIS A 212 35.48 -13.26 -12.77
C HIS A 212 36.13 -13.39 -14.16
N LYS A 213 35.69 -12.58 -15.13
CA LYS A 213 36.21 -12.56 -16.52
C LYS A 213 37.22 -11.44 -16.79
N LEU A 214 37.47 -10.56 -15.81
CA LEU A 214 38.46 -9.48 -15.85
C LEU A 214 39.71 -9.86 -15.06
#